data_AF-A0A2J8XIT1-F1
#
_entry.id   AF-A0A2J8XIT1-F1
#
_cell.length_a   1.000
_cell.length_b   1.000
_cell.length_c   1.000
_cell.angle_alpha   90.00
_cell.angle_beta   90.00
_cell.angle_gamma   90.00
#
_symmetry.space_group_name_H-M   'P 1'
#
loop_
_entity.id
_entity.type
_entity.pdbx_description
1 polymer ?
#
loop_
_entity_poly.entity_id
_entity_poly.type
_entity_poly.pdbx_seq_one_letter_code
_entity_poly.pdbx_strand_id
1 'polypeptide(L)'
;MRLLFLAVLRPHTGNAVTAQRVRAHLEAAGHVCILKDAFDFESPSEIANLILAENCEAALALHLYRGGRLLQGHRIPFGVIFGGTDVNEDANQAEKNTVMGRVLEEARFAVAFTESMKEMAQVQWPHAKGKIYVQSQEINQSADNLHIFLLICGLRQVKDPLYLVDAFSEWHQEEPNVYLVILGPEVS
;
A
#
# COMPACT_ATOMS: atom_id res chain seq x y z
N MET A 1 21.45 4.39 -2.59
CA MET A 1 20.87 5.75 -2.64
C MET A 1 20.27 6.10 -1.29
N ARG A 2 20.09 7.37 -0.96
CA ARG A 2 19.26 7.83 0.17
C ARG A 2 17.86 8.18 -0.32
N LEU A 3 16.86 7.49 0.21
CA LEU A 3 15.46 7.57 -0.21
C LEU A 3 14.61 8.14 0.92
N LEU A 4 13.86 9.20 0.65
CA LEU A 4 12.75 9.61 1.51
C LEU A 4 11.54 8.73 1.20
N PHE A 5 10.95 8.09 2.21
CA PHE A 5 9.71 7.35 2.05
C PHE A 5 8.61 7.93 2.93
N LEU A 6 7.56 8.47 2.31
CA LEU A 6 6.39 9.01 3.01
C LEU A 6 5.24 8.01 2.99
N ALA A 7 4.68 7.70 4.16
CA ALA A 7 3.49 6.86 4.27
C ALA A 7 2.67 7.31 5.49
N VAL A 8 1.39 6.93 5.57
CA VAL A 8 0.63 7.09 6.82
C VAL A 8 0.97 5.92 7.76
N LEU A 9 1.58 6.21 8.91
CA LEU A 9 2.21 5.21 9.78
C LEU A 9 1.45 4.94 11.07
N ARG A 10 0.13 5.10 11.04
CA ARG A 10 -0.73 4.70 12.16
C ARG A 10 -0.44 3.24 12.55
N PRO A 11 -0.16 2.95 13.83
CA PRO A 11 0.12 1.59 14.29
C PRO A 11 -0.96 0.60 13.88
N HIS A 12 -0.57 -0.64 13.62
CA HIS A 12 -1.47 -1.75 13.28
C HIS A 12 -2.35 -1.54 12.03
N THR A 13 -1.88 -0.74 11.07
CA THR A 13 -2.55 -0.56 9.77
C THR A 13 -1.81 -1.24 8.62
N GLY A 14 -2.53 -1.60 7.56
CA GLY A 14 -1.92 -2.14 6.33
C GLY A 14 -0.88 -1.20 5.73
N ASN A 15 -1.04 0.11 5.86
CA ASN A 15 -0.07 1.10 5.40
C ASN A 15 1.25 1.00 6.16
N ALA A 16 1.20 0.96 7.50
CA ALA A 16 2.40 0.84 8.32
C ALA A 16 3.15 -0.47 8.01
N VAL A 17 2.43 -1.59 7.87
CA VAL A 17 3.03 -2.88 7.49
C VAL A 17 3.65 -2.82 6.09
N THR A 18 2.93 -2.28 5.11
CA THR A 18 3.42 -2.15 3.72
C THR A 18 4.66 -1.28 3.66
N ALA A 19 4.65 -0.13 4.33
CA ALA A 19 5.77 0.80 4.36
C ALA A 19 7.01 0.16 5.02
N GLN A 20 6.83 -0.58 6.12
CA GLN A 20 7.93 -1.31 6.76
C GLN A 20 8.51 -2.41 5.87
N ARG A 21 7.67 -3.17 5.15
CA ARG A 21 8.13 -4.18 4.19
C ARG A 21 8.93 -3.56 3.06
N VAL A 22 8.39 -2.52 2.42
CA VAL A 22 9.08 -1.80 1.34
C VAL A 22 10.40 -1.21 1.84
N ARG A 23 10.42 -0.60 3.04
CA ARG A 23 11.66 -0.13 3.67
C ARG A 23 12.69 -1.25 3.83
N ALA A 24 12.29 -2.40 4.36
CA ALA A 24 13.19 -3.54 4.54
C ALA A 24 13.79 -4.03 3.21
N HIS A 25 12.99 -4.08 2.13
CA HIS A 25 13.49 -4.45 0.81
C HIS A 25 14.45 -3.40 0.21
N LEU A 26 14.16 -2.11 0.38
CA LEU A 26 15.05 -1.03 -0.04
C LEU A 26 16.39 -1.09 0.72
N GLU A 27 16.34 -1.29 2.03
CA GLU A 27 17.53 -1.43 2.88
C GLU A 27 18.35 -2.68 2.52
N ALA A 28 17.70 -3.82 2.28
CA ALA A 28 18.35 -5.05 1.82
C ALA A 28 19.02 -4.90 0.44
N ALA A 29 18.49 -4.04 -0.43
CA ALA A 29 19.10 -3.68 -1.71
C ALA A 29 20.27 -2.68 -1.59
N GLY A 30 20.68 -2.32 -0.37
CA GLY A 30 21.80 -1.40 -0.11
C GLY A 30 21.41 0.08 -0.21
N HIS A 31 20.13 0.41 -0.06
CA HIS A 31 19.67 1.80 0.01
C HIS A 31 19.44 2.22 1.46
N VAL A 32 19.54 3.52 1.74
CA VAL A 32 19.12 4.08 3.03
C VAL A 32 17.71 4.59 2.85
N CYS A 33 16.77 4.12 3.67
CA CYS A 33 15.37 4.51 3.59
C CYS A 33 14.97 5.32 4.83
N ILE A 34 14.76 6.62 4.64
CA ILE A 34 14.25 7.54 5.66
C ILE A 34 12.73 7.49 5.61
N LEU A 35 12.13 6.59 6.39
CA LEU A 35 10.68 6.44 6.50
C LEU A 35 10.10 7.47 7.49
N LYS A 36 9.11 8.25 7.06
CA LYS A 36 8.41 9.26 7.87
C LYS A 36 6.90 9.17 7.71
N ASP A 37 6.16 9.57 8.76
CA ASP A 37 4.71 9.68 8.66
C ASP A 37 4.35 10.92 7.83
N ALA A 38 3.48 10.75 6.84
CA ALA A 38 2.98 11.86 6.04
C ALA A 38 2.19 12.88 6.88
N PHE A 39 1.63 12.48 8.03
CA PHE A 39 0.95 13.39 8.96
C PHE A 39 1.89 14.22 9.83
N ASP A 40 3.20 13.93 9.84
CA ASP A 40 4.19 14.74 10.54
C ASP A 40 4.50 16.06 9.81
N PHE A 41 3.94 16.25 8.61
CA PHE A 41 4.23 17.40 7.75
C PHE A 41 2.96 18.18 7.41
N GLU A 42 3.00 19.47 7.71
CA GLU A 42 1.89 20.39 7.41
C GLU A 42 2.10 21.11 6.08
N SER A 43 3.34 21.17 5.56
CA SER A 43 3.67 21.89 4.34
C SER A 43 4.75 21.19 3.48
N PRO A 44 4.74 21.41 2.15
CA PRO A 44 5.83 20.94 1.27
C PRO A 44 7.22 21.50 1.63
N SER A 45 7.29 22.67 2.30
CA SER A 45 8.56 23.28 2.71
C SER A 45 9.32 22.43 3.73
N GLU A 46 8.60 21.73 4.62
CA GLU A 46 9.21 20.83 5.60
C GLU A 46 9.83 19.61 4.92
N ILE A 47 9.19 19.12 3.86
CA ILE A 47 9.73 18.04 3.02
C ILE A 47 11.00 18.50 2.30
N ALA A 48 11.02 19.73 1.75
CA ALA A 48 12.22 20.28 1.13
C ALA A 48 13.41 20.36 2.11
N ASN A 49 13.14 20.81 3.34
CA ASN A 49 14.16 20.87 4.40
C ASN A 49 14.67 19.48 4.77
N LEU A 50 13.78 18.50 4.87
CA LEU A 50 14.15 17.11 5.16
C LEU A 50 14.98 16.50 4.03
N ILE A 51 14.61 16.72 2.77
CA ILE A 51 15.37 16.25 1.60
C ILE A 51 16.80 16.77 1.64
N LEU A 52 16.98 18.05 1.97
CA LEU A 52 18.30 18.68 2.08
C LEU A 52 19.09 18.15 3.29
N ALA A 53 18.48 18.13 4.47
CA ALA A 53 19.13 17.70 5.71
C ALA A 53 19.60 16.23 5.63
N GLU A 54 18.78 15.37 5.04
CA GLU A 54 19.08 13.96 4.90
C GLU A 54 19.81 13.62 3.59
N ASN A 55 20.13 14.61 2.74
CA ASN A 55 20.74 14.39 1.42
C ASN A 55 19.99 13.32 0.59
N CYS A 56 18.66 13.38 0.57
CA CYS A 56 17.84 12.42 -0.18
C CYS A 56 18.04 12.61 -1.69
N GLU A 57 18.26 11.52 -2.41
CA GLU A 57 18.51 11.51 -3.86
C GLU A 57 17.25 11.22 -4.66
N ALA A 58 16.29 10.52 -4.05
CA ALA A 58 14.98 10.22 -4.62
C ALA A 58 13.95 10.02 -3.49
N ALA A 59 12.67 9.99 -3.85
CA ALA A 59 11.59 9.75 -2.90
C ALA A 59 10.61 8.68 -3.37
N LEU A 60 9.88 8.14 -2.40
CA LEU A 60 8.77 7.23 -2.59
C LEU A 60 7.61 7.70 -1.71
N ALA A 61 6.38 7.56 -2.17
CA ALA A 61 5.21 7.78 -1.34
C ALA A 61 4.25 6.59 -1.40
N LEU A 62 3.58 6.33 -0.28
CA LEU A 62 2.41 5.45 -0.21
C LEU A 62 1.15 6.33 -0.13
N HIS A 63 0.15 6.02 -0.97
CA HIS A 63 -1.04 6.83 -1.33
C HIS A 63 -0.71 8.04 -2.19
N LEU A 64 -1.51 8.25 -3.24
CA LEU A 64 -1.41 9.42 -4.12
C LEU A 64 -1.75 10.69 -3.35
N TYR A 65 -2.90 10.69 -2.66
CA TYR A 65 -3.37 11.88 -1.99
C TYR A 65 -2.65 12.13 -0.66
N ARG A 66 -2.44 11.09 0.17
CA ARG A 66 -1.90 11.30 1.52
C ARG A 66 -0.40 11.56 1.53
N GLY A 67 0.37 10.74 0.82
CA GLY A 67 1.83 10.88 0.73
C GLY A 67 2.28 11.60 -0.53
N GLY A 68 1.77 11.20 -1.69
CA GLY A 68 2.24 11.68 -3.00
C GLY A 68 2.14 13.19 -3.19
N ARG A 69 1.07 13.83 -2.70
CA ARG A 69 0.89 15.29 -2.76
C ARG A 69 2.04 16.08 -2.12
N LEU A 70 2.70 15.50 -1.13
CA LEU A 70 3.80 16.15 -0.40
C LEU A 70 5.12 16.09 -1.17
N LEU A 71 5.22 15.26 -2.21
CA LEU A 71 6.44 15.12 -3.02
C LEU A 71 6.46 16.01 -4.27
N GLN A 72 5.35 16.70 -4.56
CA GLN A 72 5.22 17.54 -5.74
C GLN A 72 6.13 18.77 -5.69
N GLY A 73 6.68 19.14 -6.84
CA GLY A 73 7.48 20.35 -7.02
C GLY A 73 8.90 20.28 -6.43
N HIS A 74 9.33 19.13 -5.89
CA HIS A 74 10.70 18.93 -5.43
C HIS A 74 11.63 18.51 -6.58
N ARG A 75 12.94 18.80 -6.42
CA ARG A 75 13.95 18.57 -7.47
C ARG A 75 14.42 17.11 -7.59
N ILE A 76 14.01 16.25 -6.66
CA ILE A 76 14.38 14.84 -6.66
C ILE A 76 13.30 14.02 -7.38
N PRO A 77 13.67 12.99 -8.17
CA PRO A 77 12.69 12.11 -8.77
C PRO A 77 11.95 11.33 -7.68
N PHE A 78 10.67 11.02 -7.92
CA PHE A 78 9.91 10.18 -7.00
C PHE A 78 9.04 9.15 -7.72
N GLY A 79 8.77 8.06 -7.01
CA GLY A 79 7.74 7.09 -7.36
C GLY A 79 6.60 7.12 -6.35
N VAL A 80 5.47 6.52 -6.72
CA VAL A 80 4.30 6.41 -5.84
C VAL A 80 3.74 5.00 -5.84
N ILE A 81 3.29 4.53 -4.68
CA ILE A 81 2.54 3.29 -4.50
C ILE A 81 1.13 3.70 -4.09
N PHE A 82 0.11 3.19 -4.76
CA PHE A 82 -1.28 3.55 -4.49
C PHE A 82 -2.16 2.31 -4.34
N GLY A 83 -3.24 2.46 -3.57
CA GLY A 83 -4.11 1.35 -3.21
C GLY A 83 -5.58 1.65 -3.46
N GLY A 84 -6.45 0.78 -2.94
CA GLY A 84 -7.90 0.86 -3.14
C GLY A 84 -8.51 2.19 -2.70
N THR A 85 -8.03 2.80 -1.60
CA THR A 85 -8.56 4.09 -1.13
C THR A 85 -8.37 5.21 -2.15
N ASP A 86 -7.22 5.27 -2.84
CA ASP A 86 -6.96 6.30 -3.84
C ASP A 86 -7.93 6.19 -5.03
N VAL A 87 -8.15 4.98 -5.55
CA VAL A 87 -8.95 4.74 -6.76
C VAL A 87 -10.45 4.59 -6.50
N ASN A 88 -10.86 4.07 -5.34
CA ASN A 88 -12.26 3.76 -5.05
C ASN A 88 -12.98 4.82 -4.21
N GLU A 89 -12.24 5.60 -3.40
CA GLU A 89 -12.83 6.57 -2.47
C GLU A 89 -12.40 8.00 -2.82
N ASP A 90 -11.10 8.27 -2.82
CA ASP A 90 -10.57 9.61 -2.99
C ASP A 90 -10.73 10.12 -4.42
N ALA A 91 -10.71 9.24 -5.43
CA ALA A 91 -10.94 9.60 -6.83
C ALA A 91 -12.34 10.20 -7.07
N ASN A 92 -13.33 9.86 -6.25
CA ASN A 92 -14.69 10.40 -6.35
C ASN A 92 -14.82 11.83 -5.80
N GLN A 93 -13.78 12.35 -5.15
CA GLN A 93 -13.74 13.72 -4.62
C GLN A 93 -12.95 14.61 -5.59
N ALA A 94 -13.64 15.56 -6.24
CA ALA A 94 -13.08 16.36 -7.34
C ALA A 94 -11.73 17.05 -7.00
N GLU A 95 -11.62 17.62 -5.80
CA GLU A 95 -10.38 18.26 -5.34
C GLU A 95 -9.23 17.24 -5.21
N LYS A 96 -9.48 16.12 -4.53
CA LYS A 96 -8.48 15.06 -4.37
C LYS A 96 -8.08 14.44 -5.69
N ASN A 97 -9.04 14.20 -6.58
CA ASN A 97 -8.80 13.67 -7.90
C ASN A 97 -7.81 14.53 -8.71
N THR A 98 -8.00 15.85 -8.64
CA THR A 98 -7.13 16.83 -9.31
C THR A 98 -5.72 16.83 -8.72
N VAL A 99 -5.59 16.69 -7.40
CA VAL A 99 -4.28 16.55 -6.74
C VAL A 99 -3.59 15.25 -7.14
N MET A 100 -4.29 14.12 -7.04
CA MET A 100 -3.75 12.80 -7.40
C MET A 100 -3.33 12.72 -8.87
N GLY A 101 -4.08 13.35 -9.78
CA GLY A 101 -3.72 13.45 -11.19
C GLY A 101 -2.40 14.18 -11.41
N ARG A 102 -2.15 15.29 -10.68
CA ARG A 102 -0.88 16.04 -10.73
C ARG A 102 0.28 15.28 -10.11
N VAL A 103 0.04 14.57 -9.00
CA VAL A 103 1.03 13.64 -8.41
C VAL A 103 1.45 12.60 -9.45
N LEU A 104 0.47 11.98 -10.13
CA LEU A 104 0.76 11.02 -11.19
C LEU A 104 1.45 11.66 -12.38
N GLU A 105 1.24 12.94 -12.69
CA GLU A 105 1.94 13.62 -13.78
C GLU A 105 3.45 13.74 -13.50
N GLU A 106 3.81 14.19 -12.28
CA GLU A 106 5.20 14.40 -11.86
C GLU A 106 5.93 13.11 -11.48
N ALA A 107 5.22 12.09 -10.97
CA ALA A 107 5.83 10.82 -10.57
C ALA A 107 6.50 10.12 -11.76
N ARG A 108 7.71 9.59 -11.55
CA ARG A 108 8.43 8.81 -12.57
C ARG A 108 7.77 7.47 -12.86
N PHE A 109 7.25 6.83 -11.82
CA PHE A 109 6.49 5.60 -11.92
C PHE A 109 5.46 5.54 -10.80
N ALA A 110 4.44 4.74 -11.02
CA ALA A 110 3.43 4.42 -10.04
C ALA A 110 3.29 2.90 -9.92
N VAL A 111 2.94 2.41 -8.73
CA VAL A 111 2.73 0.99 -8.45
C VAL A 111 1.31 0.81 -7.92
N ALA A 112 0.54 -0.04 -8.61
CA ALA A 112 -0.74 -0.54 -8.16
C ALA A 112 -0.59 -1.96 -7.59
N PHE A 113 -1.44 -2.35 -6.65
CA PHE A 113 -1.39 -3.70 -6.08
C PHE A 113 -2.08 -4.78 -6.93
N THR A 114 -2.94 -4.39 -7.88
CA THR A 114 -3.63 -5.33 -8.77
C THR A 114 -3.80 -4.75 -10.16
N GLU A 115 -4.00 -5.60 -11.17
CA GLU A 115 -4.28 -5.15 -12.55
C GLU A 115 -5.59 -4.36 -12.60
N SER A 116 -6.64 -4.79 -11.89
CA SER A 116 -7.90 -4.04 -11.78
C SER A 116 -7.70 -2.61 -11.24
N MET A 117 -6.85 -2.42 -10.22
CA MET A 117 -6.53 -1.08 -9.72
C MET A 117 -5.81 -0.23 -10.77
N LYS A 118 -4.88 -0.83 -11.52
CA LYS A 118 -4.18 -0.16 -12.62
C LYS A 118 -5.15 0.25 -13.74
N GLU A 119 -6.06 -0.64 -14.13
CA GLU A 119 -7.09 -0.35 -15.14
C GLU A 119 -7.99 0.80 -14.71
N MET A 120 -8.50 0.78 -13.47
CA MET A 120 -9.30 1.87 -12.92
C MET A 120 -8.52 3.19 -12.88
N ALA A 121 -7.27 3.17 -12.43
CA ALA A 121 -6.41 4.35 -12.42
C ALA A 121 -6.14 4.90 -13.85
N GLN A 122 -6.02 4.03 -14.86
CA GLN A 122 -5.82 4.44 -16.25
C GLN A 122 -7.08 5.03 -16.89
N VAL A 123 -8.27 4.57 -16.50
CA VAL A 123 -9.53 5.20 -16.90
C VAL A 123 -9.64 6.59 -16.26
N GLN A 124 -9.30 6.68 -14.97
CA GLN A 124 -9.41 7.91 -14.19
C GLN A 124 -8.37 8.97 -14.58
N TRP A 125 -7.12 8.56 -14.85
CA TRP A 125 -5.98 9.41 -15.21
C TRP A 125 -5.28 8.87 -16.46
N PRO A 126 -5.84 9.10 -17.67
CA PRO A 126 -5.32 8.54 -18.91
C PRO A 126 -3.86 8.92 -19.22
N HIS A 127 -3.41 10.08 -18.76
CA HIS A 127 -2.03 10.55 -18.92
C HIS A 127 -1.01 9.74 -18.12
N ALA A 128 -1.44 8.99 -17.10
CA ALA A 128 -0.58 8.08 -16.33
C ALA A 128 -0.37 6.72 -17.03
N LYS A 129 -1.03 6.47 -18.17
CA LYS A 129 -0.88 5.24 -18.94
C LYS A 129 0.58 5.06 -19.38
N GLY A 130 1.13 3.86 -19.13
CA GLY A 130 2.51 3.52 -19.50
C GLY A 130 3.54 3.67 -18.38
N LYS A 131 3.18 4.27 -17.23
CA LYS A 131 4.08 4.33 -16.06
C LYS A 131 3.49 3.75 -14.76
N ILE A 132 2.33 3.11 -14.85
CA ILE A 132 1.73 2.34 -13.76
C ILE A 132 2.10 0.85 -13.93
N TYR A 133 2.81 0.32 -12.95
CA TYR A 133 3.22 -1.08 -12.86
C TYR A 133 2.38 -1.79 -11.79
N VAL A 134 2.17 -3.09 -11.95
CA VAL A 134 1.49 -3.90 -10.94
C VAL A 134 2.53 -4.64 -10.12
N GLN A 135 2.45 -4.50 -8.80
CA GLN A 135 3.22 -5.31 -7.85
C GLN A 135 2.28 -5.76 -6.75
N SER A 136 1.97 -7.06 -6.74
CA SER A 136 1.10 -7.66 -5.72
C SER A 136 1.71 -7.54 -4.33
N GLN A 137 0.85 -7.34 -3.32
CA GLN A 137 1.27 -7.39 -1.93
C GLN A 137 1.38 -8.86 -1.50
N GLU A 138 2.59 -9.39 -1.55
CA GLU A 138 2.85 -10.75 -1.09
C GLU A 138 3.26 -10.77 0.38
N ILE A 139 3.03 -11.93 1.00
CA ILE A 139 3.59 -12.30 2.30
C ILE A 139 4.73 -13.27 2.03
N ASN A 140 5.88 -13.03 2.66
CA ASN A 140 6.96 -14.00 2.68
C ASN A 140 6.40 -15.30 3.29
N GLN A 141 6.26 -16.32 2.46
CA GLN A 141 6.01 -17.67 2.93
C GLN A 141 7.34 -18.18 3.48
N SER A 142 7.55 -18.12 4.78
CA SER A 142 8.56 -18.97 5.40
C SER A 142 8.01 -20.40 5.31
N ALA A 143 8.62 -21.19 4.44
CA ALA A 143 8.25 -22.58 4.26
C ALA A 143 8.40 -23.32 5.59
N ASP A 144 7.26 -23.72 6.14
CA ASP A 144 7.06 -24.97 6.85
C ASP A 144 5.80 -25.61 6.23
N ASN A 145 5.68 -26.94 6.30
CA ASN A 145 4.56 -27.73 5.76
C ASN A 145 3.21 -27.42 6.45
N LEU A 146 2.80 -26.16 6.56
CA LEU A 146 1.58 -25.70 7.21
C LEU A 146 0.99 -24.51 6.45
N HIS A 147 -0.20 -24.68 5.87
CA HIS A 147 -0.94 -23.67 5.14
C HIS A 147 -2.07 -23.13 6.02
N ILE A 148 -1.92 -21.92 6.54
CA ILE A 148 -2.94 -21.26 7.39
C ILE A 148 -3.70 -20.20 6.57
N PHE A 149 -5.01 -20.34 6.50
CA PHE A 149 -5.94 -19.41 5.89
C PHE A 149 -6.70 -18.67 6.99
N LEU A 150 -6.56 -17.35 7.07
CA LEU A 150 -7.13 -16.53 8.14
C LEU A 150 -8.33 -15.72 7.62
N LEU A 151 -9.53 -16.01 8.12
CA LEU A 151 -10.74 -15.23 7.87
C LEU A 151 -10.96 -14.24 9.02
N ILE A 152 -10.73 -12.95 8.76
CA ILE A 152 -10.94 -11.89 9.75
C ILE A 152 -12.30 -11.22 9.51
N CYS A 153 -13.28 -11.45 10.39
CA CYS A 153 -14.60 -10.84 10.29
C CYS A 153 -15.33 -10.81 11.64
N GLY A 154 -16.31 -9.91 11.80
CA GLY A 154 -17.22 -9.98 12.95
C GLY A 154 -18.09 -11.24 12.89
N LEU A 155 -18.15 -12.00 13.99
CA LEU A 155 -18.86 -13.27 14.07
C LEU A 155 -20.36 -13.02 14.20
N ARG A 156 -21.02 -12.84 13.04
CA ARG A 156 -22.45 -12.57 12.94
C ARG A 156 -23.04 -13.22 11.71
N GLN A 157 -24.34 -13.54 11.76
CA GLN A 157 -25.02 -14.32 10.72
C GLN A 157 -24.88 -13.72 9.31
N VAL A 158 -24.99 -12.38 9.17
CA VAL A 158 -24.89 -11.70 7.86
C VAL A 158 -23.51 -11.78 7.21
N LYS A 159 -22.48 -12.21 7.94
CA LYS A 159 -21.13 -12.43 7.41
C LYS A 159 -20.85 -13.90 7.14
N ASP A 160 -21.71 -14.80 7.61
CA ASP A 160 -21.60 -16.24 7.48
C ASP A 160 -20.15 -16.75 7.55
N PRO A 161 -19.46 -16.53 8.69
CA PRO A 161 -18.06 -16.89 8.83
C PRO A 161 -17.81 -18.40 8.64
N LEU A 162 -18.86 -19.22 8.78
CA LEU A 162 -18.78 -20.67 8.65
C LEU A 162 -18.96 -21.15 7.21
N TYR A 163 -19.26 -20.27 6.25
CA TYR A 163 -19.49 -20.62 4.84
C TYR A 163 -18.39 -21.51 4.24
N LEU A 164 -17.14 -21.28 4.65
CA LEU A 164 -15.97 -22.00 4.12
C LEU A 164 -15.59 -23.24 4.95
N VAL A 165 -16.22 -23.49 6.09
CA VAL A 165 -15.77 -24.52 7.05
C VAL A 165 -15.83 -25.92 6.46
N ASP A 166 -16.91 -26.27 5.77
CA ASP A 166 -17.06 -27.61 5.18
C ASP A 166 -16.01 -27.85 4.08
N ALA A 167 -15.82 -26.89 3.19
CA ALA A 167 -14.82 -26.97 2.12
C ALA A 167 -13.39 -27.09 2.68
N PHE A 168 -13.07 -26.34 3.73
CA PHE A 168 -11.76 -26.45 4.39
C PHE A 168 -11.62 -27.75 5.21
N SER A 169 -12.73 -28.31 5.71
CA SER A 169 -12.71 -29.60 6.41
C SER A 169 -12.42 -30.75 5.45
N GLU A 170 -13.01 -30.73 4.25
CA GLU A 170 -12.72 -31.68 3.17
C GLU A 170 -11.26 -31.54 2.72
N TRP A 171 -10.81 -30.31 2.46
CA TRP A 171 -9.43 -30.06 2.03
C TRP A 171 -8.40 -30.48 3.11
N HIS A 172 -8.69 -30.26 4.40
CA HIS A 172 -7.82 -30.72 5.48
C HIS A 172 -7.71 -32.25 5.57
N GLN A 173 -8.76 -32.99 5.19
CA GLN A 173 -8.71 -34.46 5.16
C GLN A 173 -7.76 -34.97 4.07
N GLU A 174 -7.70 -34.28 2.93
CA GLU A 174 -6.78 -34.58 1.83
C GLU A 174 -5.35 -34.07 2.12
N GLU A 175 -5.24 -32.89 2.72
CA GLU A 175 -4.00 -32.18 3.03
C GLU A 175 -3.98 -31.73 4.50
N PRO A 176 -3.51 -32.58 5.45
CA PRO A 176 -3.56 -32.32 6.91
C PRO A 176 -2.76 -31.10 7.40
N ASN A 177 -2.04 -30.45 6.50
CA ASN A 177 -1.34 -29.21 6.72
C ASN A 177 -2.19 -27.96 6.43
N VAL A 178 -3.42 -28.09 5.95
CA VAL A 178 -4.29 -26.94 5.62
C VAL A 178 -5.21 -26.59 6.79
N TYR A 179 -5.19 -25.36 7.27
CA TYR A 179 -6.03 -24.89 8.39
C TYR A 179 -6.77 -23.61 8.04
N LEU A 180 -8.08 -23.57 8.33
CA LEU A 180 -8.87 -22.33 8.36
C LEU A 180 -8.93 -21.81 9.80
N VAL A 181 -8.51 -20.56 10.02
CA VAL A 181 -8.64 -19.85 11.28
C VAL A 181 -9.62 -18.70 11.09
N ILE A 182 -10.70 -18.68 11.86
CA ILE A 182 -11.69 -17.60 11.85
C ILE A 182 -11.42 -16.71 13.07
N LEU A 183 -11.17 -15.42 12.86
CA LEU A 183 -10.80 -14.50 13.92
C LEU A 183 -11.60 -13.19 13.86
N GLY A 184 -12.27 -12.85 14.95
CA GLY A 184 -12.92 -11.56 15.11
C GLY A 184 -13.88 -11.54 16.29
N PRO A 185 -14.40 -10.35 16.64
CA PRO A 185 -15.29 -10.22 17.80
C PRO A 185 -16.64 -10.88 17.51
N GLU A 186 -17.25 -11.48 18.54
CA GLU A 186 -18.68 -11.75 18.54
C GLU A 186 -19.41 -10.40 18.51
N VAL A 187 -20.25 -10.20 17.49
CA VAL A 187 -21.00 -8.96 17.33
C VAL A 187 -22.47 -9.35 17.31
N SER A 188 -23.17 -9.06 18.41
CA SER A 188 -24.61 -9.20 18.57
C SER A 188 -25.38 -8.43 17.50
#